data_AF-A0A524QC48-F1
#
_entry.id   AF-A0A524QC48-F1
#
_cell.length_a   1.000
_cell.length_b   1.000
_cell.length_c   1.000
_cell.angle_alpha   90.00
_cell.angle_beta   90.00
_cell.angle_gamma   90.00
#
_symmetry.space_group_name_H-M   'P 1'
#
loop_
_entity.id
_entity.type
_entity.pdbx_description
1 polymer ?
#
loop_
_entity_poly.entity_id
_entity_poly.type
_entity_poly.pdbx_seq_one_letter_code
_entity_poly.pdbx_strand_id
1 'polypeptide(L)'
;MLSLNVRLTLAASLVLVAFLGLTGLALERAFRDAGLAAVQDRLQGQIYTLLAAAELADNGRLSMPDALPDGRLSSPDSGLYARITAADGSVLWQSPSVLGTRIPYPVTGAEGIAAFAPVTAGDG
;
A
#
# COMPACT_ATOMS: atom_id res chain seq x y z
N MET A 1 -59.41 -3.36 3.58
CA MET A 1 -58.72 -4.07 4.67
C MET A 1 -57.43 -4.64 4.09
N LEU A 2 -56.26 -4.16 4.56
CA LEU A 2 -54.98 -4.62 4.02
C LEU A 2 -54.81 -6.12 4.36
N SER A 3 -54.67 -6.95 3.33
CA SER A 3 -54.55 -8.40 3.44
C SER A 3 -53.37 -8.82 4.33
N LEU A 4 -53.54 -9.88 5.12
CA LEU A 4 -52.50 -10.45 5.99
C LEU A 4 -51.20 -10.76 5.22
N ASN A 5 -51.34 -11.14 3.95
CA ASN A 5 -50.21 -11.41 3.04
C ASN A 5 -49.42 -10.14 2.70
N VAL A 6 -50.06 -8.96 2.63
CA VAL A 6 -49.38 -7.68 2.35
C VAL A 6 -48.48 -7.29 3.52
N ARG A 7 -48.93 -7.51 4.76
CA ARG A 7 -48.14 -7.21 5.96
C ARG A 7 -46.92 -8.13 6.08
N LEU A 8 -47.10 -9.42 5.76
CA LEU A 8 -46.02 -10.41 5.77
C LEU A 8 -44.98 -10.15 4.68
N THR A 9 -45.42 -9.86 3.45
CA THR A 9 -44.52 -9.56 2.32
C THR A 9 -43.76 -8.26 2.53
N LEU A 10 -44.38 -7.22 3.08
CA LEU A 10 -43.67 -5.98 3.46
C LEU A 10 -42.61 -6.22 4.52
N ALA A 11 -42.93 -6.97 5.58
CA ALA A 11 -41.97 -7.31 6.62
C ALA A 11 -40.78 -8.11 6.06
N ALA A 12 -41.06 -9.13 5.24
CA ALA A 12 -40.02 -9.93 4.60
C ALA A 12 -39.14 -9.10 3.66
N SER A 13 -39.72 -8.21 2.88
CA SER A 13 -38.99 -7.32 1.97
C SER A 13 -38.10 -6.35 2.75
N LEU A 14 -38.62 -5.78 3.85
CA LEU A 14 -37.85 -4.89 4.72
C LEU A 14 -36.64 -5.61 5.32
N VAL A 15 -36.86 -6.82 5.85
CA VAL A 15 -35.78 -7.67 6.40
C VAL A 15 -34.77 -8.02 5.33
N LEU A 16 -35.22 -8.37 4.12
CA LEU A 16 -34.34 -8.69 3.01
C LEU A 16 -33.47 -7.49 2.62
N VAL A 17 -34.06 -6.31 2.46
CA VAL A 17 -33.33 -5.08 2.13
C VAL A 17 -32.33 -4.72 3.24
N ALA A 18 -32.73 -4.84 4.50
CA ALA A 18 -31.84 -4.61 5.64
C ALA A 18 -30.67 -5.60 5.65
N PHE A 19 -30.94 -6.89 5.42
CA PHE A 19 -29.93 -7.93 5.37
C PHE A 19 -28.93 -7.69 4.22
N LEU A 20 -29.42 -7.47 3.01
CA LEU A 20 -28.59 -7.16 1.84
C LEU A 20 -27.75 -5.89 2.07
N GLY A 21 -28.33 -4.85 2.65
CA GLY A 21 -27.61 -3.61 2.98
C GLY A 21 -26.48 -3.84 3.98
N LEU A 22 -26.74 -4.58 5.05
CA LEU A 22 -25.72 -4.93 6.05
C LEU A 22 -24.63 -5.82 5.47
N THR A 23 -24.99 -6.83 4.67
CA THR A 23 -24.02 -7.69 3.99
C THR A 23 -23.16 -6.89 3.01
N GLY A 24 -23.75 -5.99 2.23
CA GLY A 24 -23.02 -5.11 1.33
C GLY A 24 -22.00 -4.26 2.07
N LEU A 25 -22.39 -3.61 3.17
CA LEU A 25 -21.48 -2.82 4.01
C LEU A 25 -20.36 -3.66 4.65
N ALA A 26 -20.68 -4.87 5.11
CA ALA A 26 -19.69 -5.77 5.69
C ALA A 26 -18.67 -6.25 4.65
N LEU A 27 -19.15 -6.62 3.46
CA LEU A 27 -18.33 -7.09 2.35
C LEU A 27 -17.40 -5.99 1.84
N GLU A 28 -17.94 -4.80 1.65
CA GLU A 28 -17.20 -3.62 1.24
C GLU A 28 -16.04 -3.30 2.21
N ARG A 29 -16.28 -3.40 3.53
CA ARG A 29 -15.23 -3.23 4.54
C ARG A 29 -14.18 -4.33 4.46
N ALA A 30 -14.62 -5.60 4.38
CA ALA A 30 -13.72 -6.74 4.29
C ALA A 30 -12.81 -6.66 3.04
N PHE A 31 -13.35 -6.23 1.89
CA PHE A 31 -12.56 -6.03 0.68
C PHE A 31 -11.54 -4.91 0.83
N ARG A 32 -11.92 -3.78 1.43
CA ARG A 32 -10.98 -2.68 1.69
C ARG A 32 -9.84 -3.09 2.60
N ASP A 33 -10.16 -3.76 3.70
CA ASP A 33 -9.17 -4.21 4.68
C ASP A 33 -8.22 -5.25 4.07
N ALA A 34 -8.77 -6.22 3.32
CA ALA A 34 -7.98 -7.21 2.60
C ALA A 34 -7.08 -6.56 1.53
N GLY A 35 -7.58 -5.56 0.81
CA GLY A 35 -6.80 -4.81 -0.17
C GLY A 35 -5.63 -4.04 0.47
N LEU A 36 -5.88 -3.36 1.58
CA LEU A 36 -4.83 -2.67 2.33
C LEU A 36 -3.77 -3.63 2.88
N ALA A 37 -4.19 -4.75 3.45
CA ALA A 37 -3.27 -5.79 3.93
C ALA A 37 -2.40 -6.34 2.80
N ALA A 38 -2.99 -6.66 1.64
CA ALA A 38 -2.26 -7.16 0.48
C ALA A 38 -1.22 -6.15 -0.05
N VAL A 39 -1.54 -4.85 -0.01
CA VAL A 39 -0.58 -3.79 -0.37
C VAL A 39 0.57 -3.72 0.63
N GLN A 40 0.29 -3.78 1.93
CA GLN A 40 1.31 -3.76 2.98
C GLN A 40 2.26 -4.96 2.86
N ASP A 41 1.72 -6.17 2.70
CA ASP A 41 2.50 -7.40 2.52
C ASP A 41 3.40 -7.31 1.29
N ARG A 42 2.87 -6.78 0.17
CA ARG A 42 3.64 -6.59 -1.05
C ARG A 42 4.78 -5.59 -0.87
N LEU A 43 4.52 -4.45 -0.23
CA LEU A 43 5.54 -3.44 0.04
C LEU A 43 6.63 -3.98 0.96
N GLN A 44 6.25 -4.73 2.00
CA GLN A 44 7.20 -5.36 2.91
C GLN A 44 8.08 -6.39 2.20
N GLY A 45 7.48 -7.25 1.37
CA GLY A 45 8.22 -8.18 0.53
C GLY A 45 9.25 -7.47 -0.36
N GLN A 46 8.84 -6.37 -1.00
CA GLN A 46 9.71 -5.57 -1.86
C GLN A 46 10.90 -4.97 -1.10
N ILE A 47 10.68 -4.47 0.13
CA ILE A 47 11.75 -3.96 0.98
C ILE A 47 12.75 -5.07 1.30
N TYR A 48 12.29 -6.28 1.65
CA TYR A 48 13.21 -7.40 1.92
C TYR A 48 14.01 -7.82 0.70
N THR A 49 13.39 -7.83 -0.49
CA THR A 49 14.11 -8.12 -1.73
C THR A 49 15.15 -7.04 -2.04
N LEU A 50 14.82 -5.76 -1.81
CA LEU A 50 15.78 -4.67 -1.96
C LEU A 50 16.91 -4.74 -0.95
N LEU A 51 16.62 -5.10 0.30
CA LEU A 51 17.63 -5.26 1.33
C LEU A 51 18.57 -6.44 1.03
N ALA A 52 18.04 -7.54 0.49
CA ALA A 52 18.83 -8.68 0.06
C ALA A 52 19.71 -8.37 -1.17
N ALA A 53 19.27 -7.45 -2.02
CA ALA A 53 20.02 -6.99 -3.19
C ALA A 53 21.01 -5.85 -2.86
N ALA A 54 20.82 -5.15 -1.74
CA ALA A 54 21.68 -4.06 -1.33
C ALA A 54 23.02 -4.60 -0.82
N GLU A 55 24.10 -4.18 -1.46
CA GLU A 55 25.46 -4.50 -1.04
C GLU A 55 26.10 -3.29 -0.36
N LEU A 56 27.02 -3.53 0.57
CA LEU A 56 27.88 -2.51 1.11
C LEU A 56 29.21 -2.58 0.38
N ALA A 57 29.56 -1.53 -0.37
CA ALA A 57 30.86 -1.44 -1.02
C ALA A 57 31.98 -1.38 0.03
N ASP A 58 33.21 -1.74 -0.37
CA ASP A 58 34.40 -1.79 0.51
C ASP A 58 34.70 -0.47 1.24
N ASN A 59 34.15 0.65 0.76
CA ASN A 59 34.26 1.98 1.35
C ASN A 59 33.13 2.32 2.35
N GLY A 60 32.29 1.35 2.72
CA GLY A 60 31.15 1.54 3.62
C GLY A 60 29.97 2.29 2.99
N ARG A 61 29.96 2.49 1.67
CA ARG A 61 28.83 3.12 0.95
C ARG A 61 27.85 2.07 0.47
N LEU A 62 26.57 2.41 0.56
CA LEU A 62 25.50 1.61 -0.03
C LEU A 62 25.68 1.52 -1.56
N SER A 63 25.77 0.30 -2.07
CA SER A 63 25.82 -0.02 -3.49
C SER A 63 24.60 -0.83 -3.87
N MET A 64 23.79 -0.28 -4.77
CA MET A 64 22.64 -0.98 -5.34
C MET A 64 23.03 -1.58 -6.69
N PRO A 65 22.50 -2.76 -7.06
CA PRO A 65 22.76 -3.37 -8.36
C PRO A 65 22.11 -2.55 -9.48
N ASP A 66 22.75 -2.53 -10.65
CA ASP A 66 22.22 -1.85 -11.85
C ASP A 66 20.87 -2.43 -12.30
N ALA A 67 20.69 -3.74 -12.10
CA ALA A 67 19.44 -4.45 -12.32
C ALA A 67 18.69 -4.61 -10.98
N LEU A 68 17.72 -3.74 -10.74
CA LEU A 68 16.86 -3.84 -9.56
C LEU A 68 15.94 -5.07 -9.64
N PRO A 69 15.63 -5.72 -8.50
CA PRO A 69 14.80 -6.93 -8.48
C PRO A 69 13.39 -6.75 -9.06
N ASP A 70 12.81 -5.55 -8.93
CA ASP A 70 11.56 -5.17 -9.60
C ASP A 70 11.87 -4.09 -10.66
N GLY A 71 11.69 -4.44 -11.93
CA GLY A 71 11.91 -3.53 -13.07
C GLY A 71 10.99 -2.30 -13.08
N ARG A 72 9.94 -2.28 -12.25
CA ARG A 72 9.14 -1.07 -12.02
C ARG A 72 9.96 0.02 -11.32
N LEU A 73 10.97 -0.34 -10.52
CA LEU A 73 11.83 0.63 -9.84
C LEU A 73 12.77 1.37 -10.80
N SER A 74 13.07 0.80 -11.97
CA SER A 74 13.87 1.47 -13.01
C SER A 74 13.01 2.25 -14.02
N SER A 75 11.70 2.02 -14.05
CA SER A 75 10.79 2.68 -14.98
C SER A 75 10.16 3.93 -14.33
N PRO A 76 10.26 5.12 -14.93
CA PRO A 76 9.50 6.29 -14.51
C PRO A 76 7.99 6.02 -14.54
N ASP A 77 7.22 6.68 -13.67
CA ASP A 77 5.75 6.58 -13.60
C ASP A 77 5.22 5.15 -13.35
N SER A 78 6.05 4.28 -12.77
CA SER A 78 5.65 2.91 -12.50
C SER A 78 4.69 2.76 -11.32
N GLY A 79 4.47 3.83 -10.54
CA GLY A 79 3.74 3.81 -9.28
C GLY A 79 4.44 3.04 -8.16
N LEU A 80 5.70 2.62 -8.35
CA LEU A 80 6.52 1.97 -7.33
C LEU A 80 7.82 2.74 -7.16
N TYR A 81 8.08 3.15 -5.93
CA TYR A 81 9.14 4.10 -5.61
C TYR A 81 9.89 3.63 -4.38
N ALA A 82 11.21 3.72 -4.42
CA ALA A 82 12.06 3.36 -3.29
C ALA A 82 13.09 4.44 -3.02
N ARG A 83 13.36 4.68 -1.73
CA ARG A 83 14.37 5.61 -1.26
C ARG A 83 14.99 5.06 0.02
N ILE A 84 16.31 5.18 0.12
CA ILE A 84 17.07 4.83 1.32
C ILE A 84 17.70 6.10 1.85
N THR A 85 17.49 6.37 3.14
CA THR A 85 18.00 7.54 3.84
C THR A 85 18.86 7.10 5.02
N ALA A 86 19.86 7.91 5.39
CA ALA A 86 20.60 7.71 6.62
C ALA A 86 19.79 8.22 7.83
N ALA A 87 20.26 7.91 9.04
CA ALA A 87 19.62 8.32 10.29
C ALA A 87 19.53 9.85 10.46
N ASP A 88 20.39 10.61 9.79
CA ASP A 88 20.38 12.08 9.76
C ASP A 88 19.39 12.67 8.73
N GLY A 89 18.66 11.82 8.00
CA GLY A 89 17.72 12.21 6.95
C GLY A 89 18.36 12.47 5.59
N SER A 90 19.68 12.30 5.44
CA SER A 90 20.34 12.40 4.14
C SER A 90 19.92 11.25 3.22
N VAL A 91 19.71 11.54 1.94
CA VAL A 91 19.34 10.52 0.95
C VAL A 91 20.60 9.76 0.52
N LEU A 92 20.68 8.48 0.88
CA LEU A 92 21.78 7.60 0.49
C LEU A 92 21.58 7.06 -0.92
N TRP A 93 20.32 6.75 -1.29
CA TRP A 93 19.96 6.23 -2.59
C TRP A 93 18.46 6.45 -2.89
N GLN A 94 18.11 6.55 -4.18
CA GLN A 94 16.74 6.58 -4.64
C GLN A 94 16.59 5.82 -5.96
N SER A 95 15.44 5.18 -6.18
CA SER A 95 15.17 4.46 -7.42
C SER A 95 15.00 5.42 -8.60
N PRO A 96 15.40 5.02 -9.83
CA PRO A 96 15.16 5.83 -11.03
C PRO A 96 13.68 6.16 -11.28
N SER A 97 12.75 5.32 -10.80
CA SER A 97 11.31 5.58 -10.90
C SER A 97 10.87 6.89 -10.22
N VAL A 98 11.62 7.40 -9.24
CA VAL A 98 11.30 8.66 -8.54
C VAL A 98 11.54 9.90 -9.43
N LEU A 99 12.20 9.75 -10.57
CA LEU A 99 12.44 10.84 -11.51
C LEU A 99 11.12 11.47 -11.98
N GLY A 100 10.93 12.75 -11.67
CA GLY A 100 9.73 13.51 -12.02
C GLY A 100 8.63 13.56 -10.96
N THR A 101 8.71 12.72 -9.91
CA THR A 101 7.64 12.61 -8.89
C THR A 101 8.14 13.07 -7.51
N ARG A 102 7.37 13.95 -6.85
CA ARG A 102 7.61 14.32 -5.45
C ARG A 102 6.73 13.47 -4.54
N ILE A 103 7.38 12.62 -3.75
CA ILE A 103 6.72 11.79 -2.75
C ILE A 103 7.06 12.36 -1.37
N PRO A 104 6.06 12.80 -0.59
CA PRO A 104 6.27 13.18 0.79
C PRO A 104 6.45 11.90 1.61
N TYR A 105 7.70 11.45 1.74
CA TYR A 105 8.03 10.33 2.60
C TYR A 105 7.77 10.72 4.06
N PRO A 106 6.97 9.96 4.82
CA PRO A 106 6.81 10.19 6.24
C PRO A 106 8.17 10.01 6.93
N VAL A 107 8.39 10.78 8.01
CA VAL A 107 9.61 10.66 8.81
C VAL A 107 9.73 9.23 9.29
N THR A 108 10.85 8.59 8.97
CA THR A 108 11.16 7.20 9.32
C THR A 108 10.88 6.98 10.81
N GLY A 109 10.07 5.97 11.13
CA GLY A 109 9.80 5.55 12.50
C GLY A 109 11.05 5.01 13.19
N ALA A 110 10.93 4.55 14.43
CA ALA A 110 12.05 3.93 15.14
C ALA A 110 12.66 2.80 14.28
N GLU A 111 13.99 2.80 14.18
CA GLU A 111 14.75 1.85 13.37
C GLU A 111 14.32 0.40 13.65
N GLY A 112 14.15 -0.40 12.59
CA GLY A 112 13.73 -1.80 12.70
C GLY A 112 12.21 -2.02 12.84
N ILE A 113 11.38 -0.97 12.89
CA ILE A 113 9.92 -1.09 12.90
C ILE A 113 9.35 -0.73 11.52
N ALA A 114 8.66 -1.68 10.89
CA ALA A 114 7.91 -1.41 9.66
C ALA A 114 6.69 -0.52 10.00
N ALA A 115 6.61 0.63 9.35
CA ALA A 115 5.48 1.55 9.46
C ALA A 115 4.91 1.81 8.07
N PHE A 116 3.58 1.77 7.96
CA PHE A 116 2.86 2.02 6.72
C PHE A 116 1.97 3.24 6.92
N ALA A 117 2.05 4.18 5.97
CA ALA A 117 1.17 5.34 5.92
C ALA A 117 0.67 5.53 4.49
N PRO A 118 -0.62 5.86 4.30
CA PRO A 118 -1.10 6.28 3.00
C PRO A 118 -0.41 7.59 2.61
N VAL A 119 0.19 7.62 1.42
CA VAL A 119 0.86 8.79 0.86
C VAL A 119 0.29 9.05 -0.52
N THR A 120 -0.20 10.26 -0.75
CA THR A 120 -0.58 10.72 -2.08
C THR A 120 0.67 11.28 -2.74
N ALA A 121 1.15 10.60 -3.79
CA ALA A 121 2.18 11.16 -4.65
C ALA A 121 1.60 12.34 -5.44
N GLY A 122 2.42 13.33 -5.77
CA GLY A 122 1.97 14.53 -6.49
C GLY A 122 1.63 14.30 -7.97
N ASP A 123 1.37 13.05 -8.38
CA ASP A 123 1.11 12.62 -9.75
C ASP A 123 -0.38 12.68 -10.17
N GLY A 124 -1.29 13.02 -9.26
CA GLY A 124 -2.70 13.35 -9.58
C GLY A 124 -3.73 12.56 -8.80
#